data_AF-A0A7Y2AKR4-F1
#
_entry.id   AF-A0A7Y2AKR4-F1
#
_cell.length_a   1.000
_cell.length_b   1.000
_cell.length_c   1.000
_cell.angle_alpha   90.00
_cell.angle_beta   90.00
_cell.angle_gamma   90.00
#
_symmetry.space_group_name_H-M   'P 1'
#
loop_
_entity.id
_entity.type
_entity.pdbx_description
1 polymer ?
#
loop_
_entity_poly.entity_id
_entity_poly.type
_entity_poly.pdbx_seq_one_letter_code
_entity_poly.pdbx_strand_id
1 'polypeptide(L)'
;MLRSFTAQLASLIRTRRGRRNLNVLARYVVVLAVLVTTYTVLFHLLMQREGHQYSWITGLYWTLTVMSTLGFGDITFHTDVGRLFSILVLATGTIFLLVLLPFTFIEFFYEPWMTAQAAARAPRSLPPETRGHVLMTNHDVLTSAL
;
A
#
# COMPACT_ATOMS: atom_id res chain seq x y z
N MET A 1 -17.66 -15.83 -4.37
CA MET A 1 -16.84 -14.61 -4.42
C MET A 1 -15.51 -14.71 -3.66
N LEU A 2 -15.44 -15.17 -2.40
CA LEU A 2 -14.15 -15.26 -1.67
C LEU A 2 -13.10 -16.20 -2.30
N ARG A 3 -13.51 -17.30 -2.92
CA ARG A 3 -12.58 -18.30 -3.50
C ARG A 3 -11.80 -17.80 -4.74
N SER A 4 -12.31 -16.78 -5.45
CA SER A 4 -11.59 -16.22 -6.60
C SER A 4 -10.48 -15.25 -6.18
N PHE A 5 -10.65 -14.56 -5.06
CA PHE A 5 -9.68 -13.58 -4.57
C PHE A 5 -8.40 -14.26 -4.07
N THR A 6 -8.53 -15.38 -3.32
CA THR A 6 -7.39 -16.16 -2.86
C THR A 6 -6.64 -16.85 -4.01
N ALA A 7 -7.36 -17.34 -5.02
CA ALA A 7 -6.76 -17.92 -6.23
C ALA A 7 -6.00 -16.89 -7.08
N GLN A 8 -6.49 -15.64 -7.15
CA GLN A 8 -5.82 -14.54 -7.84
C GLN A 8 -4.63 -14.00 -7.04
N LEU A 9 -4.72 -13.90 -5.72
CA LEU A 9 -3.58 -13.56 -4.86
C LEU A 9 -2.47 -14.62 -4.97
N ALA A 10 -2.85 -15.90 -5.00
CA ALA A 10 -1.94 -17.02 -5.18
C ALA A 10 -1.29 -17.04 -6.57
N SER A 11 -2.00 -16.63 -7.64
CA SER A 11 -1.41 -16.54 -8.98
C SER A 11 -0.43 -15.37 -9.11
N LEU A 12 -0.67 -14.25 -8.44
CA LEU A 12 0.30 -13.14 -8.33
C LEU A 12 1.59 -13.60 -7.64
N ILE A 13 1.49 -14.33 -6.52
CA ILE A 13 2.63 -14.92 -5.79
C ILE A 13 3.40 -15.97 -6.63
N ARG A 14 2.75 -16.61 -7.61
CA ARG A 14 3.34 -17.67 -8.43
C ARG A 14 4.22 -17.14 -9.56
N THR A 15 4.05 -15.87 -9.97
CA THR A 15 4.91 -15.26 -11.00
C THR A 15 6.16 -14.63 -10.39
N ARG A 16 7.31 -14.72 -11.10
CA ARG A 16 8.56 -14.04 -10.67
C ARG A 16 8.35 -12.53 -10.46
N ARG A 17 7.47 -11.91 -11.25
CA ARG A 17 7.12 -10.48 -11.16
C ARG A 17 6.37 -10.16 -9.86
N GLY A 18 5.36 -10.95 -9.49
CA GLY A 18 4.62 -10.70 -8.24
C GLY A 18 5.44 -10.92 -6.98
N ARG A 19 6.35 -11.92 -6.95
CA ARG A 19 7.30 -12.08 -5.82
C ARG A 19 8.23 -10.88 -5.66
N ARG A 20 8.73 -10.32 -6.77
CA ARG A 20 9.57 -9.10 -6.73
C ARG A 20 8.79 -7.92 -6.17
N ASN A 21 7.55 -7.72 -6.62
CA ASN A 21 6.68 -6.64 -6.14
C ASN A 21 6.40 -6.77 -4.63
N LEU A 22 6.11 -7.98 -4.15
CA LEU A 22 5.93 -8.26 -2.71
C LEU A 22 7.20 -7.97 -1.90
N ASN A 23 8.38 -8.32 -2.42
CA ASN A 23 9.64 -8.01 -1.74
C ASN A 23 9.89 -6.50 -1.64
N VAL A 24 9.53 -5.73 -2.67
CA VAL A 24 9.63 -4.26 -2.65
C VAL A 24 8.68 -3.67 -1.60
N LEU A 25 7.42 -4.12 -1.57
CA LEU A 25 6.47 -3.70 -0.55
C LEU A 25 6.93 -4.08 0.86
N ALA A 26 7.40 -5.32 1.06
CA ALA A 26 7.89 -5.76 2.35
C ALA A 26 9.08 -4.90 2.82
N ARG A 27 10.02 -4.60 1.91
CA ARG A 27 11.13 -3.69 2.19
C ARG A 27 10.63 -2.29 2.55
N TYR A 28 9.62 -1.79 1.85
CA TYR A 28 8.99 -0.50 2.14
C TYR A 28 8.37 -0.46 3.55
N VAL A 29 7.63 -1.50 3.93
CA VAL A 29 7.04 -1.64 5.27
C VAL A 29 8.12 -1.72 6.35
N VAL A 30 9.22 -2.43 6.11
CA VAL A 30 10.36 -2.50 7.03
C VAL A 30 10.99 -1.11 7.22
N VAL A 31 11.21 -0.36 6.14
CA VAL A 31 11.73 1.01 6.22
C VAL A 31 10.80 1.91 7.02
N LEU A 32 9.49 1.83 6.79
CA LEU A 32 8.50 2.56 7.59
C LEU A 32 8.55 2.19 9.07
N ALA A 33 8.64 0.89 9.40
CA ALA A 33 8.72 0.44 10.79
C ALA A 33 9.98 0.94 11.51
N VAL A 34 11.13 0.93 10.81
CA VAL A 34 12.39 1.50 11.33
C VAL A 34 12.25 3.00 11.55
N LEU A 35 11.62 3.72 10.61
CA LEU A 35 11.41 5.16 10.71
C LEU A 35 10.51 5.51 11.90
N VAL A 36 9.37 4.83 12.05
CA VAL A 36 8.43 5.01 13.17
C VAL A 36 9.11 4.71 14.51
N THR A 37 9.90 3.64 14.58
CA THR A 37 10.65 3.29 15.80
C THR A 37 11.68 4.38 16.13
N THR A 38 12.40 4.86 15.12
CA THR A 38 13.39 5.95 15.28
C THR A 38 12.74 7.23 15.80
N TYR A 39 11.61 7.64 15.21
CA TYR A 39 10.87 8.82 15.67
C TYR A 39 10.27 8.65 17.05
N THR A 40 9.80 7.45 17.40
CA THR A 40 9.31 7.15 18.76
C THR A 40 10.44 7.31 19.78
N VAL A 41 11.64 6.79 19.50
CA VAL A 41 12.82 6.95 20.38
C VAL A 41 13.21 8.43 20.49
N LEU A 42 13.30 9.15 19.37
CA LEU A 42 13.64 10.58 19.37
C LEU A 42 12.61 11.42 20.13
N PHE A 43 11.32 11.09 20.01
CA PHE A 43 10.25 11.72 20.77
C PHE A 43 10.49 11.59 22.28
N HIS A 44 10.82 10.39 22.77
CA HIS A 44 11.13 10.19 24.19
C HIS A 44 12.34 11.01 24.64
N LEU A 45 13.40 11.04 23.83
CA LEU A 45 14.61 11.82 24.15
C LEU A 45 14.35 13.32 24.21
N LEU A 46 13.50 13.85 23.33
CA LEU A 46 13.15 15.27 23.32
C LEU A 46 12.16 15.62 24.45
N MET A 47 11.14 14.80 24.68
CA MET A 47 10.18 15.03 25.75
C MET A 47 10.82 14.96 27.14
N GLN A 48 11.79 14.06 27.32
CA GLN A 48 12.56 14.00 28.56
C GLN A 48 13.35 15.30 28.81
N ARG A 49 13.81 16.00 27.76
CA ARG A 49 14.45 17.32 27.88
C ARG A 49 13.46 18.44 28.20
N GLU A 50 12.21 18.32 27.78
CA GLU A 50 11.13 19.23 28.19
C GLU A 50 10.59 18.90 29.59
N GLY A 51 11.12 17.87 30.26
CA GLY A 51 10.72 17.48 31.62
C GLY A 51 9.51 16.54 31.68
N HIS A 52 9.05 16.03 30.54
CA HIS A 52 7.92 15.12 30.45
C HIS A 52 8.39 13.66 30.28
N GLN A 53 7.80 12.75 31.05
CA GLN A 53 7.99 11.31 30.86
C GLN A 53 6.71 10.68 30.36
N TYR A 54 6.81 10.09 29.17
CA TYR A 54 5.71 9.38 28.51
C TYR A 54 6.00 7.89 28.40
N SER A 55 4.96 7.08 28.29
CA SER A 55 5.08 5.65 28.01
C SER A 55 5.48 5.40 26.55
N TRP A 56 6.10 4.25 26.25
CA TRP A 56 6.43 3.85 24.88
C TRP A 56 5.22 3.83 23.94
N ILE A 57 4.05 3.43 24.46
CA ILE A 57 2.79 3.43 23.71
C ILE A 57 2.41 4.86 23.33
N THR A 58 2.58 5.81 24.26
CA THR A 58 2.31 7.23 24.02
C THR A 58 3.24 7.82 22.96
N GLY A 59 4.53 7.46 22.96
CA GLY A 59 5.47 7.91 21.93
C GLY A 59 5.15 7.34 20.55
N LEU A 60 4.76 6.06 20.49
CA LEU A 60 4.30 5.43 19.25
C LEU A 60 3.01 6.10 18.74
N TYR A 61 2.06 6.35 19.65
CA TYR A 61 0.81 7.05 19.36
C TYR A 61 1.08 8.44 18.76
N TRP A 62 1.92 9.26 19.40
CA TRP A 62 2.27 10.59 18.90
C TRP A 62 2.94 10.51 17.51
N THR A 63 3.87 9.58 17.33
CA THR A 63 4.57 9.40 16.04
C THR A 63 3.58 9.06 14.92
N LEU A 64 2.66 8.12 15.17
CA LEU A 64 1.67 7.71 14.17
C LEU A 64 0.66 8.81 13.87
N THR A 65 0.19 9.57 14.87
CA THR A 65 -0.79 10.64 14.67
C THR A 65 -0.20 11.82 13.91
N VAL A 66 1.08 12.17 14.15
CA VAL A 66 1.78 13.23 13.40
C VAL A 66 2.12 12.76 11.99
N MET A 67 2.67 11.55 11.82
CA MET A 67 3.02 11.04 10.49
C MET A 67 1.81 10.86 9.57
N SER A 68 0.66 10.47 10.13
CA SER A 68 -0.61 10.32 9.39
C SER A 68 -1.33 11.63 9.15
N THR A 69 -0.77 12.76 9.58
CA THR A 69 -1.38 14.11 9.52
C THR A 69 -2.68 14.25 10.32
N LEU A 70 -2.98 13.30 11.21
CA LEU A 70 -4.15 13.35 12.11
C LEU A 70 -4.02 14.47 13.12
N GLY A 71 -2.86 14.54 13.79
CA GLY A 71 -2.47 15.67 14.65
C GLY A 71 -3.50 16.06 15.72
N PHE A 72 -3.87 15.15 16.63
CA PHE A 72 -4.85 15.43 17.70
C PHE A 72 -4.49 16.64 18.59
N GLY A 73 -3.21 16.97 18.71
CA GLY A 73 -2.74 18.16 19.44
C GLY A 73 -2.78 18.02 20.97
N ASP A 74 -3.09 16.83 21.48
CA ASP A 74 -3.06 16.47 22.90
C ASP A 74 -1.63 16.42 23.46
N ILE A 75 -0.65 16.08 22.61
CA ILE A 75 0.77 16.05 22.95
C ILE A 75 1.54 16.89 21.93
N THR A 76 2.19 17.94 22.40
CA THR A 76 2.94 18.87 21.55
C THR A 76 4.25 19.28 22.21
N PHE A 77 5.23 19.63 21.38
CA PHE A 77 6.49 20.18 21.86
C PHE A 77 6.39 21.70 22.05
N HIS A 78 6.96 22.19 23.14
CA HIS A 78 6.98 23.61 23.45
C HIS A 78 8.30 24.29 23.06
N THR A 79 9.37 23.53 22.86
CA THR A 79 10.66 24.05 22.40
C THR A 79 10.73 24.18 20.88
N ASP A 80 11.53 25.13 20.38
CA ASP A 80 11.74 25.30 18.94
C ASP A 80 12.38 24.07 18.28
N VAL A 81 13.26 23.37 19.00
CA VAL A 81 13.87 22.12 18.54
C VAL A 81 12.80 21.03 18.38
N GLY A 82 11.91 20.87 19.36
CA GLY A 82 10.81 19.91 19.29
C GLY A 82 9.78 20.25 18.20
N ARG A 83 9.53 21.54 17.96
CA ARG A 83 8.70 22.00 16.83
C ARG A 83 9.35 21.67 15.48
N LEU A 84 10.65 21.94 15.32
CA LEU A 84 11.37 21.58 14.09
C LEU A 84 11.36 20.06 13.86
N PHE A 85 11.55 19.27 14.91
CA PHE A 85 11.40 17.82 14.85
C PHE A 85 10.00 17.40 14.40
N SER A 86 8.95 18.02 14.96
CA SER A 86 7.56 17.74 14.55
C SER A 86 7.30 18.05 13.08
N ILE A 87 7.87 19.14 12.55
CA ILE A 87 7.79 19.49 11.13
C ILE A 87 8.47 18.40 10.27
N LEU A 88 9.64 17.90 10.68
CA LEU A 88 10.33 16.82 9.98
C LEU A 88 9.52 15.52 9.98
N VAL A 89 8.95 15.14 11.13
CA VAL A 89 8.10 13.94 11.25
C VAL A 89 6.85 14.07 10.38
N LEU A 90 6.22 15.25 10.37
CA LEU A 90 5.04 15.52 9.54
C LEU A 90 5.38 15.47 8.04
N ALA A 91 6.46 16.13 7.61
CA ALA A 91 6.85 16.17 6.20
C ALA A 91 7.23 14.77 5.67
N THR A 92 8.02 14.03 6.44
CA THR A 92 8.40 12.65 6.08
C THR A 92 7.20 11.70 6.14
N GLY A 93 6.33 11.82 7.15
CA GLY A 93 5.09 11.06 7.24
C GLY A 93 4.16 11.31 6.06
N THR A 94 4.00 12.57 5.64
CA THR A 94 3.23 12.94 4.44
C THR A 94 3.78 12.25 3.19
N ILE A 95 5.10 12.32 2.97
CA ILE A 95 5.72 11.71 1.80
C ILE A 95 5.57 10.18 1.84
N PHE A 96 5.87 9.53 2.96
CA PHE A 96 5.82 8.07 3.04
C PHE A 96 4.38 7.55 3.09
N LEU A 97 3.55 8.01 4.02
CA LEU A 97 2.21 7.45 4.21
C LEU A 97 1.18 7.97 3.20
N LEU A 98 1.18 9.26 2.87
CA LEU A 98 0.13 9.84 2.03
C LEU A 98 0.48 9.79 0.54
N VAL A 99 1.77 9.80 0.17
CA VAL A 99 2.19 9.76 -1.24
C VAL A 99 2.70 8.38 -1.63
N LEU A 100 3.78 7.90 -1.00
CA LEU A 100 4.47 6.69 -1.43
C LEU A 100 3.67 5.42 -1.15
N LEU A 101 3.03 5.28 0.00
CA LEU A 101 2.25 4.08 0.35
C LEU A 101 1.10 3.83 -0.65
N PRO A 102 0.17 4.77 -0.93
CA PRO A 102 -0.90 4.52 -1.89
C PRO A 102 -0.35 4.31 -3.30
N PHE A 103 0.66 5.07 -3.73
CA PHE A 103 1.31 4.89 -5.03
C PHE A 103 1.88 3.48 -5.18
N THR A 104 2.67 3.04 -4.19
CA THR A 104 3.25 1.70 -4.10
C THR A 104 2.17 0.63 -4.14
N PHE A 105 1.08 0.80 -3.38
CA PHE A 105 -0.03 -0.14 -3.37
C PHE A 105 -0.73 -0.23 -4.73
N ILE A 106 -0.97 0.90 -5.38
CA ILE A 106 -1.61 0.97 -6.68
C ILE A 106 -0.76 0.25 -7.73
N GLU A 107 0.53 0.57 -7.82
CA GLU A 107 1.41 -0.01 -8.84
C GLU A 107 1.67 -1.51 -8.62
N PHE A 108 1.76 -1.96 -7.37
CA PHE A 108 2.10 -3.35 -7.08
C PHE A 108 0.92 -4.30 -6.89
N PHE A 109 -0.27 -3.81 -6.53
CA PHE A 109 -1.48 -4.64 -6.37
C PHE A 109 -2.57 -4.27 -7.36
N TYR A 110 -2.95 -3.00 -7.39
CA TYR A 110 -4.14 -2.57 -8.11
C TYR A 110 -3.97 -2.69 -9.63
N GLU A 111 -2.87 -2.18 -10.19
CA GLU A 111 -2.60 -2.26 -11.63
C GLU A 111 -2.46 -3.71 -12.12
N PRO A 112 -1.68 -4.60 -11.47
CA PRO A 112 -1.64 -6.02 -11.84
C PRO A 112 -3.01 -6.71 -11.78
N TRP A 113 -3.83 -6.36 -10.78
CA TRP A 113 -5.18 -6.91 -10.66
C TRP A 113 -6.11 -6.40 -11.76
N MET A 114 -6.08 -5.10 -12.07
CA MET A 114 -6.88 -4.50 -13.14
C MET A 114 -6.50 -5.07 -14.51
N THR A 115 -5.21 -5.21 -14.80
CA THR A 115 -4.73 -5.78 -16.07
C THR A 115 -5.11 -7.25 -16.21
N ALA A 116 -5.01 -8.04 -15.14
CA ALA A 116 -5.47 -9.43 -15.12
C ALA A 116 -6.99 -9.54 -15.35
N GLN A 117 -7.78 -8.63 -14.75
CA GLN A 117 -9.22 -8.58 -14.96
C GLN A 117 -9.59 -8.13 -16.38
N ALA A 118 -8.86 -7.17 -16.95
CA ALA A 118 -9.05 -6.73 -18.33
C ALA A 118 -8.71 -7.85 -19.33
N ALA A 119 -7.64 -8.60 -19.10
CA ALA A 119 -7.25 -9.75 -19.93
C ALA A 119 -8.25 -10.92 -19.86
N ALA A 120 -8.98 -11.04 -18.75
CA ALA A 120 -10.03 -12.04 -18.59
C ALA A 120 -11.38 -11.64 -19.23
N ARG A 121 -11.53 -10.39 -19.72
CA ARG A 121 -12.74 -9.97 -20.44
C ARG A 121 -12.73 -10.53 -21.86
N ALA A 122 -13.91 -10.90 -22.36
CA ALA A 122 -14.07 -11.35 -23.74
C ALA A 122 -13.59 -10.24 -24.72
N PRO A 123 -12.82 -10.60 -25.77
CA PRO A 123 -12.40 -9.66 -26.81
C PRO A 123 -13.60 -8.91 -27.39
N ARG A 124 -13.49 -7.58 -27.53
CA ARG A 124 -14.58 -6.73 -28.04
C ARG A 124 -14.57 -6.53 -29.55
N SER A 125 -13.47 -6.88 -30.20
CA SER A 125 -13.31 -6.83 -31.65
C SER A 125 -12.47 -8.01 -32.10
N LEU A 126 -12.72 -8.45 -33.32
CA LEU A 126 -11.90 -9.43 -34.01
C LEU A 126 -10.89 -8.69 -34.91
N PRO A 127 -9.69 -9.24 -35.11
CA PRO A 127 -8.75 -8.72 -36.10
C PRO A 127 -9.40 -8.58 -37.50
N PRO A 128 -9.08 -7.55 -38.29
CA PRO A 128 -9.66 -7.34 -39.62
C PRO A 128 -9.34 -8.46 -40.63
N GLU A 129 -8.31 -9.25 -40.34
CA GLU A 129 -7.87 -10.43 -41.10
C GLU A 129 -8.77 -11.66 -40.87
N THR A 130 -9.61 -11.66 -39.83
CA THR A 130 -10.38 -12.85 -39.42
C THR A 130 -11.52 -13.14 -40.41
N ARG A 131 -11.34 -14.18 -41.24
CA ARG A 131 -12.34 -14.65 -42.23
C ARG A 131 -12.79 -16.08 -41.95
N GLY A 132 -14.02 -16.42 -42.36
CA GLY A 132 -14.57 -17.78 -42.23
C GLY A 132 -14.90 -18.22 -40.79
N HIS A 133 -15.04 -17.28 -39.85
CA HIS A 133 -15.32 -17.59 -38.46
C HIS A 133 -16.82 -17.84 -38.23
N VAL A 134 -17.14 -18.71 -37.27
CA VAL A 134 -18.50 -19.01 -36.84
C VAL A 134 -18.80 -18.26 -35.56
N LEU A 135 -19.94 -17.55 -35.52
CA LEU A 135 -20.42 -16.86 -34.33
C LEU A 135 -21.35 -17.77 -33.53
N MET A 136 -20.89 -18.18 -32.34
CA MET A 136 -21.74 -18.88 -31.38
C MET A 136 -22.41 -17.87 -30.45
N THR A 137 -23.73 -17.73 -30.56
CA THR A 137 -24.53 -16.78 -29.77
C THR A 137 -25.12 -17.39 -28.49
N ASN A 138 -25.08 -18.72 -28.36
CA ASN A 138 -25.53 -19.46 -27.19
C ASN A 138 -24.47 -20.53 -26.85
N HIS A 139 -24.23 -20.74 -25.56
CA HIS A 139 -23.28 -21.73 -25.05
C HIS A 139 -24.04 -22.79 -24.26
N ASP A 140 -24.19 -23.95 -24.87
CA ASP A 140 -24.86 -25.14 -24.35
C ASP A 140 -23.94 -26.38 -24.43
N VAL A 141 -24.45 -27.52 -23.98
CA VAL A 141 -23.67 -28.76 -23.91
C VAL A 141 -23.25 -29.24 -25.31
N LEU A 142 -24.08 -29.00 -26.35
CA LEU A 142 -23.79 -29.40 -27.73
C LEU A 142 -22.73 -28.50 -28.38
N THR A 143 -22.80 -27.19 -28.16
CA THR A 143 -21.82 -26.21 -28.65
C THR A 143 -20.48 -26.30 -27.94
N SER A 144 -20.42 -26.81 -26.69
CA SER A 144 -19.15 -27.08 -26.01
C SER A 144 -18.38 -28.30 -26.53
N ALA A 145 -19.01 -29.14 -27.36
CA ALA A 145 -18.42 -30.37 -27.91
C ALA A 145 -17.97 -30.25 -29.38
N LEU A 146 -18.22 -29.10 -30.03
CA LEU A 146 -17.72 -28.73 -31.35
C LEU A 146 -16.30 -28.15 -31.27
#